data_AF-A0A350NSZ3-F1
#
_entry.id   AF-A0A350NSZ3-F1
#
_cell.length_a   1.000
_cell.length_b   1.000
_cell.length_c   1.000
_cell.angle_alpha   90.00
_cell.angle_beta   90.00
_cell.angle_gamma   90.00
#
_symmetry.space_group_name_H-M   'P 1'
#
loop_
_entity.id
_entity.type
_entity.pdbx_description
1 polymer ?
#
loop_
_entity_poly.entity_id
_entity_poly.type
_entity_poly.pdbx_seq_one_letter_code
_entity_poly.pdbx_strand_id
1 'polypeptide(L)'
;RLKGAANLSEIDSLVLEPTGKISVIKKPEFLPVNRKQMNLPSKYVGLPAILVYDGQIQQANLNDLGLDLNWLNSQLNQQGFAGPKHVFLALLEPDGTLFASA
;
A
#
# COMPACT_ATOMS: atom_id res chain seq x y z
N ARG A 1 9.74 -23.41 12.12
CA ARG A 1 9.83 -21.95 12.36
C ARG A 1 8.50 -21.48 12.94
N LEU A 2 8.50 -20.83 14.10
CA LEU A 2 7.28 -20.28 14.72
C LEU A 2 7.19 -18.80 14.33
N LYS A 3 6.22 -18.43 13.50
CA LYS A 3 5.90 -17.05 13.06
C LYS A 3 7.10 -16.05 13.08
N GLY A 4 8.18 -16.35 12.35
CA GLY A 4 9.33 -15.44 12.18
C GLY A 4 10.47 -15.54 13.22
N ALA A 5 10.37 -16.40 14.24
CA ALA A 5 11.51 -16.76 15.09
C ALA A 5 12.19 -18.05 14.59
N ALA A 6 13.52 -18.04 14.51
CA ALA A 6 14.29 -19.22 14.12
C ALA A 6 14.53 -20.13 15.34
N ASN A 7 14.81 -19.53 16.50
CA ASN A 7 15.07 -20.24 17.76
C ASN A 7 14.08 -19.82 18.87
N LEU A 8 13.85 -20.71 19.84
CA LEU A 8 13.01 -20.41 21.01
C LEU A 8 13.62 -19.34 21.93
N SER A 9 14.96 -19.23 21.95
CA SER A 9 15.68 -18.22 22.72
C SER A 9 15.38 -16.79 22.30
N GLU A 10 14.93 -16.59 21.05
CA GLU A 10 14.53 -15.29 20.50
C GLU A 10 13.14 -14.84 20.99
N ILE A 11 12.38 -15.75 21.60
CA ILE A 11 10.98 -15.53 21.96
C ILE A 11 10.91 -15.00 23.39
N ASP A 12 10.15 -13.94 23.56
CA ASP A 12 9.77 -13.43 24.87
C ASP A 12 8.50 -14.14 25.35
N SER A 13 7.46 -14.16 24.51
CA SER A 13 6.14 -14.68 24.86
C SER A 13 5.44 -15.39 23.70
N LEU A 14 4.59 -16.36 24.02
CA LEU A 14 3.71 -17.09 23.10
C LEU A 14 2.25 -16.99 23.55
N VAL A 15 1.36 -16.64 22.62
CA VAL A 15 -0.08 -16.53 22.87
C VAL A 15 -0.82 -17.53 22.00
N LEU A 16 -1.60 -18.43 22.60
CA LEU A 16 -2.52 -19.31 21.87
C LEU A 16 -3.88 -18.63 21.78
N GLU A 17 -4.27 -18.26 20.56
CA GLU A 17 -5.58 -17.65 20.30
C GLU A 17 -6.68 -18.73 20.27
N PRO A 18 -7.94 -18.39 20.61
CA PRO A 18 -9.07 -19.33 20.56
C PRO A 18 -9.28 -19.98 19.18
N THR A 19 -8.77 -19.34 18.12
CA THR A 19 -8.77 -19.87 16.74
C THR A 19 -7.78 -21.01 16.52
N GLY A 20 -6.97 -21.37 17.51
CA GLY A 20 -5.87 -22.34 17.40
C GLY A 20 -4.58 -21.74 16.80
N LYS A 21 -4.57 -20.44 16.46
CA LYS A 21 -3.37 -19.75 15.98
C LYS A 21 -2.44 -19.40 17.15
N ILE A 22 -1.15 -19.66 16.99
CA ILE A 22 -0.13 -19.25 17.96
C ILE A 22 0.47 -17.92 17.52
N SER A 23 0.38 -16.87 18.33
CA SER A 23 1.07 -15.59 18.12
C SER A 23 2.35 -15.52 18.95
N VAL A 24 3.42 -14.98 18.35
CA VAL A 24 4.77 -14.96 18.91
C VAL A 24 5.20 -13.52 19.13
N ILE A 25 5.68 -13.20 20.32
CA ILE A 25 6.30 -11.91 20.64
C ILE A 25 7.81 -12.19 20.82
N LYS A 26 8.64 -11.58 19.98
CA LYS A 26 10.11 -11.72 20.05
C LYS A 26 10.69 -10.72 21.04
N LYS A 27 11.83 -11.05 21.64
CA LYS A 27 12.59 -10.10 22.45
C LYS A 27 13.10 -8.94 21.59
N PRO A 28 13.22 -7.72 22.14
CA PRO A 28 13.58 -6.51 21.37
C PRO A 28 14.86 -6.63 20.54
N GLU A 29 15.88 -7.32 21.04
CA GLU A 29 17.17 -7.52 20.38
C GLU A 29 17.10 -8.39 19.11
N PHE A 30 16.00 -9.12 18.91
CA PHE A 30 15.77 -9.96 17.72
C PHE A 30 14.70 -9.39 16.78
N LEU A 31 14.25 -8.15 17.01
CA LEU A 31 13.38 -7.41 16.10
C LEU A 31 14.20 -6.70 15.01
N PRO A 32 13.66 -6.54 13.79
CA PRO A 32 14.30 -5.72 12.77
C PRO A 32 14.35 -4.25 13.22
N VAL A 33 15.42 -3.55 12.82
CA VAL A 33 15.56 -2.10 13.06
C VAL A 33 14.46 -1.35 12.32
N ASN A 34 13.83 -0.39 13.01
CA ASN A 34 12.81 0.46 12.40
C ASN A 34 13.38 1.83 11.97
N ARG A 35 12.63 2.55 11.12
CA ARG A 35 13.04 3.86 10.59
C ARG A 35 13.37 4.88 11.68
N LYS A 36 12.61 4.87 12.78
CA LYS A 36 12.79 5.79 13.91
C LYS A 36 14.12 5.53 14.62
N GLN A 37 14.50 4.27 14.83
CA GLN A 37 15.80 3.90 15.40
C GLN A 37 16.97 4.30 14.50
N MET A 38 16.76 4.32 13.18
CA MET A 38 17.75 4.78 12.20
C MET A 38 17.72 6.30 11.96
N ASN A 39 16.90 7.06 12.69
CA ASN A 39 16.67 8.50 12.48
C ASN A 39 16.31 8.86 11.01
N LEU A 40 15.63 7.95 10.31
CA LEU A 40 15.15 8.18 8.95
C LEU A 40 13.82 8.94 8.99
N PRO A 41 13.57 9.84 8.02
CA PRO A 41 12.32 10.57 7.95
C PRO A 41 11.14 9.60 7.81
N SER A 42 9.98 9.95 8.36
CA SER A 42 8.74 9.23 8.10
C SER A 42 8.43 9.26 6.61
N LYS A 43 8.22 8.09 6.00
CA LYS A 43 7.62 8.02 4.67
C LYS A 43 6.11 8.12 4.87
N TYR A 44 5.44 9.02 4.15
CA TYR A 44 3.99 9.05 4.14
C TYR A 44 3.47 7.70 3.64
N VAL A 45 2.62 7.06 4.43
CA VAL A 45 1.91 5.84 4.08
C VAL A 45 0.45 6.22 3.98
N GLY A 46 0.05 6.70 2.80
CA GLY A 46 -1.36 6.89 2.46
C GLY A 46 -1.95 5.61 1.87
N LEU A 47 -3.28 5.54 1.80
CA LEU A 47 -3.93 4.55 0.94
C LEU A 47 -3.87 5.07 -0.51
N PRO A 48 -3.69 4.19 -1.50
CA PRO A 48 -3.83 4.58 -2.90
C PRO A 48 -5.27 5.01 -3.19
N ALA A 49 -5.43 5.99 -4.05
CA ALA A 49 -6.73 6.48 -4.49
C ALA A 49 -7.13 5.83 -5.82
N ILE A 50 -8.36 5.36 -5.92
CA ILE A 50 -8.92 4.83 -7.17
C ILE A 50 -9.36 6.01 -8.03
N LEU A 51 -8.78 6.17 -9.22
CA LEU A 51 -9.16 7.25 -10.15
C LEU A 51 -10.10 6.77 -11.26
N VAL A 52 -9.95 5.51 -11.67
CA VAL A 52 -10.84 4.85 -12.63
C VAL A 52 -11.16 3.45 -12.12
N TYR A 53 -12.42 3.05 -12.21
CA TYR A 53 -12.87 1.69 -11.95
C TYR A 53 -13.91 1.30 -13.00
N ASP A 54 -13.68 0.18 -13.69
CA ASP A 54 -14.53 -0.37 -14.74
C ASP A 54 -14.93 0.68 -15.80
N GLY A 55 -13.93 1.40 -16.31
CA GLY A 55 -14.14 2.45 -17.29
C GLY A 55 -14.69 3.78 -16.74
N GLN A 56 -15.06 3.84 -15.47
CA GLN A 56 -15.72 4.99 -14.84
C GLN A 56 -14.76 5.79 -13.97
N ILE A 57 -14.76 7.11 -14.19
CA ILE A 57 -13.93 8.06 -13.45
C ILE A 57 -14.51 8.30 -12.07
N GLN A 58 -13.67 8.19 -11.05
CA GLN A 58 -14.01 8.48 -9.67
C GLN A 58 -13.78 9.98 -9.39
N GLN A 59 -14.73 10.82 -9.82
CA GLN A 59 -14.57 12.28 -9.80
C GLN A 59 -14.33 12.85 -8.39
N ALA A 60 -14.93 12.26 -7.37
CA ALA A 60 -14.71 12.68 -5.97
C ALA A 60 -13.23 12.56 -5.58
N ASN A 61 -12.60 11.44 -5.94
CA ASN A 61 -11.19 11.19 -5.61
C ASN A 61 -10.26 12.14 -6.37
N LEU A 62 -10.58 12.48 -7.63
CA LEU A 62 -9.83 13.51 -8.36
C LEU A 62 -9.92 14.86 -7.66
N ASN A 63 -11.12 15.28 -7.25
CA ASN A 63 -11.34 16.55 -6.58
C ASN A 63 -10.63 16.62 -5.22
N ASP A 64 -10.71 15.56 -4.42
CA ASP A 64 -10.05 15.46 -3.11
C ASP A 64 -8.52 15.55 -3.23
N LEU A 65 -7.98 15.12 -4.37
CA LEU A 65 -6.56 15.19 -4.70
C LEU A 65 -6.16 16.48 -5.45
N GLY A 66 -7.12 17.35 -5.77
CA GLY A 66 -6.88 18.57 -6.56
C GLY A 66 -6.46 18.28 -8.01
N LEU A 67 -6.82 17.11 -8.54
CA LEU A 67 -6.52 16.68 -9.90
C LEU A 67 -7.72 16.93 -10.82
N ASP A 68 -7.44 17.20 -12.09
CA ASP A 68 -8.47 17.38 -13.11
C ASP A 68 -8.49 16.21 -14.12
N LEU A 69 -9.51 16.22 -14.98
CA LEU A 69 -9.65 15.22 -16.03
C LEU A 69 -8.53 15.28 -17.07
N ASN A 70 -7.94 16.45 -17.30
CA ASN A 70 -6.85 16.61 -18.26
C ASN A 70 -5.59 15.89 -17.79
N TRP A 71 -5.26 16.03 -16.51
CA TRP A 71 -4.18 15.31 -15.87
C TRP A 71 -4.39 13.80 -15.99
N LEU A 72 -5.57 13.30 -15.63
CA LEU A 72 -5.86 11.86 -15.69
C LEU A 72 -5.72 11.33 -17.13
N ASN A 73 -6.31 12.02 -18.11
CA ASN A 73 -6.20 11.63 -19.50
C ASN A 73 -4.75 11.67 -20.00
N SER A 74 -3.96 12.67 -19.59
CA SER A 74 -2.54 12.74 -19.93
C SER A 74 -1.76 11.54 -19.39
N GLN A 75 -1.98 11.17 -18.13
CA GLN A 75 -1.32 10.03 -17.52
C GLN A 75 -1.72 8.69 -18.17
N LEU A 76 -3.01 8.50 -18.45
CA LEU A 76 -3.50 7.29 -19.13
C LEU A 76 -2.94 7.17 -20.55
N ASN A 77 -2.89 8.27 -21.29
CA ASN A 77 -2.30 8.30 -22.63
C ASN A 77 -0.79 7.96 -22.61
N GLN A 78 -0.04 8.44 -21.61
CA GLN A 78 1.38 8.08 -21.44
C GLN A 78 1.59 6.58 -21.22
N GLN A 79 0.60 5.89 -20.66
CA GLN A 79 0.59 4.43 -20.49
C GLN A 79 -0.06 3.67 -21.67
N GLY A 80 -0.46 4.37 -22.74
CA GLY A 80 -1.01 3.77 -23.96
C GLY A 80 -2.52 3.55 -23.95
N PHE A 81 -3.26 4.04 -22.96
CA PHE A 81 -4.72 3.95 -22.92
C PHE A 81 -5.36 5.12 -23.66
N ALA A 82 -6.26 4.84 -24.61
CA ALA A 82 -6.98 5.86 -25.38
C ALA A 82 -7.98 6.68 -24.54
N GLY A 83 -8.23 6.28 -23.30
CA GLY A 83 -9.04 7.00 -22.34
C GLY A 83 -9.57 6.12 -21.21
N PRO A 84 -10.29 6.70 -20.23
CA PRO A 84 -10.74 6.01 -19.03
C PRO A 84 -11.61 4.79 -19.33
N LYS A 85 -12.42 4.81 -20.40
CA LYS A 85 -13.28 3.69 -20.81
C LYS A 85 -12.52 2.40 -21.16
N HIS A 86 -11.22 2.48 -21.42
CA HIS A 86 -10.35 1.34 -21.75
C HIS A 86 -9.53 0.86 -20.54
N VAL A 87 -9.89 1.32 -19.34
CA VAL A 87 -9.15 1.05 -18.10
C VAL A 87 -10.11 0.39 -17.12
N PHE A 88 -9.83 -0.85 -16.74
CA PHE A 88 -10.53 -1.54 -15.67
C PHE A 88 -10.21 -0.93 -14.30
N LEU A 89 -8.95 -0.55 -14.05
CA LEU A 89 -8.54 0.03 -12.77
C LEU A 89 -7.40 1.02 -12.98
N ALA A 90 -7.52 2.21 -12.39
CA ALA A 90 -6.42 3.16 -12.22
C ALA A 90 -6.26 3.54 -10.74
N LEU A 91 -5.07 3.34 -10.18
CA LEU A 91 -4.70 3.65 -8.81
C LEU A 91 -3.60 4.70 -8.77
N LEU A 92 -3.77 5.75 -7.97
CA LEU A 92 -2.72 6.70 -7.65
C LEU A 92 -2.14 6.39 -6.29
N GLU A 93 -0.86 6.01 -6.26
CA GLU A 93 -0.11 5.81 -5.02
C GLU A 93 0.21 7.14 -4.33
N PRO A 94 0.43 7.13 -3.00
CA PRO A 94 0.82 8.33 -2.26
C PRO A 94 2.14 8.97 -2.71
N ASP A 95 2.99 8.23 -3.43
CA ASP A 95 4.23 8.77 -4.00
C ASP A 95 4.04 9.38 -5.40
N GLY A 96 2.80 9.43 -5.90
CA GLY A 96 2.43 10.00 -7.19
C GLY A 96 2.49 9.01 -8.35
N THR A 97 2.86 7.75 -8.11
CA THR A 97 2.88 6.73 -9.15
C THR A 97 1.45 6.34 -9.55
N LEU A 98 1.11 6.45 -10.83
CA LEU A 98 -0.16 5.95 -11.36
C LEU A 98 0.03 4.52 -11.90
N PHE A 99 -0.76 3.57 -11.42
CA PHE A 99 -0.91 2.24 -12.00
C PHE A 99 -2.22 2.15 -12.75
N ALA A 100 -2.21 1.65 -13.99
CA ALA A 100 -3.43 1.40 -14.76
C ALA A 100 -3.44 0.00 -15.38
N SER A 101 -4.61 -0.63 -15.44
CA SER A 101 -4.84 -1.92 -16.10
C SER A 101 -6.03 -1.84 -17.05
N ALA A 102 -5.95 -2.56 -18.18
CA ALA A 102 -7.06 -2.75 -19.13
C ALA A 102 -8.14 -3.65 -18.55
#